data_AF-A0A923X9V9-F1
#
_entry.id   AF-A0A923X9V9-F1
#
_cell.length_a   1.000
_cell.length_b   1.000
_cell.length_c   1.000
_cell.angle_alpha   90.00
_cell.angle_beta   90.00
_cell.angle_gamma   90.00
#
_symmetry.space_group_name_H-M   'P 1'
#
loop_
_entity.id
_entity.type
_entity.pdbx_description
1 polymer ?
#
loop_
_entity_poly.entity_id
_entity_poly.type
_entity_poly.pdbx_seq_one_letter_code
_entity_poly.pdbx_strand_id
1 'polypeptide(L)'
;AFVMFLARAIAYALTMSKGENEERQGTPMAYYITQFALEIGFMFLGSMVVAWFSRYREYRADSGGARLAGRDNMIQALEGLKRTFGDIDSTDKPAIQAMKISSRPGGIMKLFSTHPPLEERIQRLRQNAV
;
A
#
# COMPACT_ATOMS: atom_id res chain seq x y z
N ALA A 1 -8.26 -2.87 13.68
CA ALA A 1 -8.79 -3.89 14.60
C ALA A 1 -8.09 -5.24 14.43
N PHE A 2 -8.14 -5.85 13.24
CA PHE A 2 -7.54 -7.18 12.98
C PHE A 2 -6.05 -7.30 13.33
N VAL A 3 -5.23 -6.33 12.92
CA VAL A 3 -3.78 -6.31 13.22
C VAL A 3 -3.51 -6.33 14.74
N MET A 4 -4.18 -5.47 15.50
CA MET A 4 -4.04 -5.42 16.96
C MET A 4 -4.47 -6.73 17.62
N PHE A 5 -5.55 -7.36 17.12
CA PHE A 5 -6.01 -8.65 17.63
C PHE A 5 -4.97 -9.75 17.39
N LEU A 6 -4.46 -9.92 16.17
CA LEU A 6 -3.45 -10.94 15.87
C LEU A 6 -2.15 -10.70 16.64
N ALA A 7 -1.67 -9.46 16.70
CA ALA A 7 -0.45 -9.12 17.41
C ALA A 7 -0.56 -9.49 18.90
N ARG A 8 -1.69 -9.19 19.54
CA ARG A 8 -1.95 -9.53 20.95
C ARG A 8 -2.12 -11.03 21.15
N ALA A 9 -2.85 -11.72 20.28
CA ALA A 9 -3.05 -13.17 20.37
C ALA A 9 -1.71 -13.93 20.26
N ILE A 10 -0.86 -13.54 19.30
CA ILE A 10 0.44 -14.17 19.08
C ILE A 10 1.42 -13.79 20.20
N ALA A 11 1.47 -12.52 20.61
CA ALA A 11 2.31 -12.09 21.74
C ALA A 11 1.93 -12.86 23.02
N TYR A 12 0.64 -12.98 23.31
CA TYR A 12 0.16 -13.75 24.45
C TYR A 12 0.58 -15.22 24.37
N ALA A 13 0.37 -15.88 23.23
CA ALA A 13 0.75 -17.28 23.04
C ALA A 13 2.26 -17.53 23.22
N LEU A 14 3.11 -16.66 22.64
CA LEU A 14 4.56 -16.77 22.73
C LEU A 14 5.11 -16.52 24.13
N THR A 15 4.50 -15.59 24.87
CA THR A 15 4.98 -15.22 26.22
C THR A 15 4.49 -16.21 27.28
N MET A 16 3.30 -16.82 27.08
CA MET A 16 2.76 -17.86 27.97
C MET A 16 3.45 -19.22 27.76
N SER A 17 3.86 -19.54 26.52
CA SER A 17 4.55 -20.80 26.19
C SER A 17 5.95 -20.93 26.80
N LYS A 18 6.58 -19.83 27.25
CA LYS A 18 7.99 -19.79 27.65
C LYS A 18 8.21 -20.03 29.15
N GLY A 19 7.38 -20.90 29.76
CA GLY A 19 7.25 -21.07 31.20
C GLY A 19 7.90 -22.33 31.79
N GLU A 20 9.16 -22.66 31.46
CA GLU A 20 9.89 -23.77 32.11
C GLU A 20 11.32 -23.45 32.60
N ASN A 21 11.81 -22.21 32.43
CA ASN A 21 13.09 -21.79 33.03
C ASN A 21 12.85 -20.64 34.00
N GLU A 22 12.84 -21.00 35.28
CA GLU A 22 12.27 -20.31 36.45
C GLU A 22 12.90 -18.94 36.83
N GLU A 23 13.76 -18.34 36.02
CA GLU A 23 14.31 -16.99 36.30
C GLU A 23 13.78 -15.89 35.36
N ARG A 24 12.98 -16.26 34.37
CA ARG A 24 12.28 -15.32 33.48
C ARG A 24 10.83 -15.77 33.31
N GLN A 25 10.01 -15.65 34.35
CA GLN A 25 8.60 -15.34 34.12
C GLN A 25 8.57 -14.23 33.09
N GLY A 26 7.93 -14.46 31.93
CA GLY A 26 7.94 -13.51 30.82
C GLY A 26 7.62 -12.14 31.36
N THR A 27 8.62 -11.26 31.44
CA THR A 27 8.44 -9.98 32.12
C THR A 27 7.32 -9.26 31.38
N PRO A 28 6.45 -8.48 32.07
CA PRO A 28 5.45 -7.66 31.38
C PRO A 28 6.07 -6.87 30.21
N MET A 29 7.34 -6.51 30.35
CA MET A 29 8.16 -5.91 29.30
C MET A 29 8.34 -6.79 28.04
N ALA A 30 8.63 -8.08 28.17
CA ALA A 30 8.79 -8.99 27.04
C ALA A 30 7.50 -9.09 26.22
N TYR A 31 6.35 -9.20 26.89
CA TYR A 31 5.04 -9.17 26.23
C TYR A 31 4.84 -7.88 25.42
N TYR A 32 5.05 -6.72 26.03
CA TYR A 32 4.86 -5.44 25.34
C TYR A 32 5.82 -5.25 24.17
N ILE A 33 7.10 -5.64 24.31
CA ILE A 33 8.07 -5.58 23.22
C ILE A 33 7.62 -6.45 22.04
N THR A 34 7.24 -7.70 22.30
CA THR A 34 6.76 -8.61 21.26
C THR A 34 5.48 -8.11 20.61
N GLN A 35 4.52 -7.60 21.40
CA GLN A 35 3.30 -6.99 20.89
C GLN A 35 3.61 -5.82 19.96
N PHE A 36 4.43 -4.85 20.39
CA PHE A 36 4.77 -3.68 19.57
C PHE A 36 5.50 -4.07 18.28
N ALA A 37 6.44 -5.01 18.36
CA ALA A 37 7.15 -5.51 17.18
C ALA A 37 6.19 -6.14 16.16
N LEU A 38 5.25 -6.97 16.63
CA LEU A 38 4.23 -7.59 15.79
C LEU A 38 3.24 -6.58 15.21
N GLU A 39 2.81 -5.60 15.99
CA GLU A 39 1.91 -4.53 15.52
C GLU A 39 2.57 -3.73 14.38
N ILE A 40 3.82 -3.31 14.55
CA ILE A 40 4.56 -2.59 13.50
C ILE A 40 4.68 -3.45 12.24
N GLY A 41 5.10 -4.72 12.40
CA GLY A 41 5.27 -5.64 11.27
C GLY A 41 3.96 -5.90 10.51
N PHE A 42 2.87 -6.16 11.23
CA PHE A 42 1.57 -6.39 10.62
C PHE A 42 0.93 -5.12 10.06
N MET A 43 1.17 -3.94 10.63
CA MET A 43 0.74 -2.68 10.03
C MET A 43 1.42 -2.47 8.68
N PHE A 44 2.72 -2.72 8.60
CA PHE A 44 3.48 -2.64 7.36
C PHE A 44 2.93 -3.62 6.31
N LEU A 45 2.80 -4.91 6.64
CA LEU A 45 2.25 -5.92 5.73
C LEU A 45 0.80 -5.61 5.34
N GLY A 46 -0.02 -5.20 6.31
CA GLY A 46 -1.41 -4.81 6.07
C GLY A 46 -1.53 -3.65 5.08
N SER A 47 -0.66 -2.63 5.20
CA SER A 47 -0.65 -1.50 4.27
C SER A 47 -0.31 -1.93 2.84
N MET A 48 0.61 -2.89 2.66
CA MET A 48 0.96 -3.43 1.34
C MET A 48 -0.23 -4.14 0.69
N VAL A 49 -0.96 -4.97 1.47
CA VAL A 49 -2.15 -5.68 0.99
C VAL A 49 -3.26 -4.71 0.61
N VAL A 50 -3.51 -3.70 1.46
CA VAL A 50 -4.53 -2.66 1.19
C VAL A 50 -4.16 -1.86 -0.07
N ALA A 51 -2.90 -1.44 -0.21
CA ALA A 51 -2.45 -0.72 -1.39
C ALA A 51 -2.56 -1.57 -2.67
N TRP A 52 -2.23 -2.86 -2.60
CA TRP A 52 -2.42 -3.79 -3.71
C TRP A 52 -3.90 -3.94 -4.09
N PHE A 53 -4.79 -4.13 -3.11
CA PHE A 53 -6.22 -4.26 -3.38
C PHE A 53 -6.82 -2.96 -3.95
N SER A 54 -6.36 -1.80 -3.48
CA SER A 54 -6.72 -0.50 -4.02
C SER A 54 -6.39 -0.42 -5.51
N ARG A 55 -5.16 -0.79 -5.90
CA ARG A 55 -4.75 -0.85 -7.32
C ARG A 55 -5.60 -1.83 -8.14
N TYR A 56 -5.88 -3.02 -7.60
CA TYR A 56 -6.74 -4.00 -8.26
C TYR A 56 -8.14 -3.44 -8.55
N ARG A 57 -8.76 -2.76 -7.56
CA ARG A 57 -10.08 -2.15 -7.72
C ARG A 57 -10.07 -1.09 -8.82
N GLU A 58 -9.01 -0.28 -8.93
CA GLU A 58 -8.94 0.73 -9.99
C GLU A 58 -8.83 0.14 -11.39
N TYR A 59 -8.03 -0.92 -11.59
CA TYR A 59 -8.01 -1.60 -12.89
C TYR A 59 -9.37 -2.23 -13.24
N ARG A 60 -10.08 -2.73 -12.23
CA ARG A 60 -11.44 -3.25 -12.42
C ARG A 60 -12.43 -2.13 -12.76
N ALA A 61 -12.30 -0.96 -12.16
CA ALA A 61 -13.10 0.21 -12.50
C ALA A 61 -12.80 0.68 -13.94
N ASP A 62 -11.54 0.72 -14.36
CA ASP A 62 -11.13 1.09 -15.72
C ASP A 62 -11.71 0.15 -16.77
N SER A 63 -11.63 -1.15 -16.52
CA SER A 63 -12.23 -2.16 -17.42
C SER A 63 -13.76 -2.10 -17.44
N GLY A 64 -14.40 -1.83 -16.31
CA GLY A 64 -15.85 -1.57 -16.24
C GLY A 64 -16.25 -0.32 -17.04
N GLY A 65 -15.50 0.77 -16.88
CA GLY A 65 -15.69 2.01 -17.64
C GLY A 65 -15.50 1.81 -19.14
N ALA A 66 -14.45 1.08 -19.54
CA ALA A 66 -14.21 0.73 -20.94
C ALA A 66 -15.33 -0.14 -21.53
N ARG A 67 -15.91 -1.06 -20.75
CA ARG A 67 -17.05 -1.89 -21.18
C ARG A 67 -18.33 -1.08 -21.39
N LEU A 68 -18.55 -0.04 -20.58
CA LEU A 68 -19.77 0.77 -20.61
C LEU A 68 -19.69 1.95 -21.60
N ALA A 69 -18.58 2.68 -21.60
CA ALA A 69 -18.40 3.91 -22.38
C ALA A 69 -17.54 3.72 -23.65
N GLY A 70 -16.97 2.53 -23.85
CA GLY A 70 -16.03 2.24 -24.92
C GLY A 70 -14.58 2.43 -24.48
N ARG A 71 -13.73 1.49 -24.91
CA ARG A 71 -12.31 1.44 -24.53
C ARG A 71 -11.54 2.69 -24.93
N ASP A 72 -11.73 3.17 -26.16
CA ASP A 72 -10.98 4.32 -26.68
C ASP A 72 -11.39 5.63 -25.99
N ASN A 73 -12.68 5.76 -25.63
CA ASN A 73 -13.18 6.88 -24.82
C ASN A 73 -12.57 6.87 -23.42
N MET A 74 -12.45 5.69 -22.79
CA MET A 74 -11.80 5.56 -21.48
C MET A 74 -10.30 5.91 -21.56
N ILE A 75 -9.59 5.47 -22.62
CA ILE A 75 -8.19 5.84 -22.85
C ILE A 75 -8.05 7.36 -23.00
N GLN A 76 -8.87 7.99 -23.83
CA GLN A 76 -8.85 9.45 -24.02
C GLN A 76 -9.14 10.20 -22.72
N ALA A 77 -10.07 9.72 -21.90
CA ALA A 77 -10.37 10.30 -20.60
C ALA A 77 -9.16 10.24 -19.64
N LEU A 78 -8.46 9.10 -19.58
CA LEU A 78 -7.24 8.96 -18.77
C LEU A 78 -6.09 9.81 -19.30
N GLU A 79 -5.95 9.95 -20.62
CA GLU A 79 -4.97 10.85 -21.23
C GLU A 79 -5.29 12.32 -20.94
N GLY A 80 -6.56 12.71 -20.95
CA GLY A 80 -7.02 14.03 -20.51
C GLY A 80 -6.68 14.28 -19.04
N LEU A 81 -6.99 13.31 -18.18
CA LEU A 81 -6.64 13.37 -16.75
C LEU A 81 -5.13 13.52 -16.54
N LYS A 82 -4.32 12.78 -17.31
CA LYS A 82 -2.86 12.90 -17.28
C LYS A 82 -2.39 14.30 -17.66
N ARG A 83 -3.02 14.97 -18.63
CA ARG A 83 -2.66 16.35 -18.99
C ARG A 83 -3.01 17.33 -17.89
N THR A 84 -4.14 17.13 -17.21
CA THR A 84 -4.59 18.02 -16.12
C THR A 84 -3.77 17.84 -14.85
N PHE A 85 -3.37 16.62 -14.51
CA PHE A 85 -2.70 16.29 -13.24
C PHE A 85 -1.22 15.94 -13.38
N GLY A 86 -0.71 15.73 -14.61
CA GLY A 86 0.67 15.35 -14.88
C GLY A 86 1.70 16.47 -14.66
N ASP A 87 1.25 17.73 -14.66
CA ASP A 87 2.08 18.90 -14.32
C ASP A 87 2.11 19.21 -12.82
N ILE A 88 1.44 18.42 -11.97
CA ILE A 88 1.65 18.46 -10.52
C ILE A 88 2.85 17.57 -10.16
N ASP A 89 3.83 17.47 -11.06
CA ASP A 89 5.13 16.95 -10.73
C ASP A 89 5.82 17.99 -9.86
N SER A 90 5.95 17.68 -8.58
CA SER A 90 6.58 18.52 -7.56
C SER A 90 8.10 18.65 -7.75
N THR A 91 8.58 18.28 -8.94
CA THR A 91 9.99 18.25 -9.34
C THR A 91 10.59 19.67 -9.41
N ASP A 92 9.80 20.73 -9.60
CA ASP A 92 10.29 22.12 -9.65
C ASP A 92 10.28 22.86 -8.30
N LYS A 93 9.96 22.17 -7.18
CA LYS A 93 10.02 22.79 -5.84
C LYS A 93 11.21 22.23 -5.06
N PRO A 94 12.40 22.86 -5.10
CA PRO A 94 13.58 22.42 -4.34
C PRO A 94 13.32 22.30 -2.83
N ALA A 95 12.35 23.05 -2.30
CA ALA A 95 11.90 22.92 -0.91
C ALA A 95 11.33 21.52 -0.56
N ILE A 96 10.73 20.80 -1.53
CA ILE A 96 10.19 19.44 -1.33
C ILE A 96 11.31 18.38 -1.41
N GLN A 97 12.34 18.58 -2.24
CA GLN A 97 13.51 17.69 -2.30
C GLN A 97 14.35 17.74 -1.01
N ALA A 98 14.50 18.91 -0.39
CA ALA A 98 15.22 19.05 0.88
C ALA A 98 14.59 18.23 2.03
N MET A 99 13.29 17.93 1.96
CA MET A 99 12.58 17.11 2.93
C MET A 99 12.74 15.59 2.70
N LYS A 100 13.56 15.14 1.74
CA LYS A 100 13.69 13.71 1.34
C LYS A 100 12.38 13.04 0.93
N ILE A 101 11.38 13.84 0.56
CA ILE A 101 10.11 13.40 -0.02
C ILE A 101 10.28 13.46 -1.55
N SER A 102 11.12 12.61 -2.14
CA SER A 102 11.35 12.66 -3.59
C SER A 102 10.15 12.11 -4.38
N SER A 103 9.68 12.91 -5.34
CA SER A 103 8.43 12.76 -6.11
C SER A 103 8.47 11.72 -7.25
N ARG A 104 9.37 10.73 -7.20
CA ARG A 104 9.32 9.56 -8.08
C ARG A 104 9.08 8.33 -7.22
N PRO A 105 7.89 7.71 -7.23
CA PRO A 105 7.66 6.44 -6.54
C PRO A 105 8.39 5.31 -7.28
N GLY A 106 9.72 5.31 -7.24
CA GLY A 106 10.58 4.23 -7.67
C GLY A 106 10.87 3.30 -6.50
N GLY A 107 10.80 1.98 -6.73
CA GLY A 107 11.12 0.97 -5.72
C GLY A 107 10.03 0.76 -4.68
N ILE A 108 10.40 0.76 -3.39
CA ILE A 108 9.50 0.45 -2.26
C ILE A 108 8.28 1.38 -2.16
N MET A 109 8.41 2.64 -2.59
CA MET A 109 7.30 3.60 -2.57
C MET A 109 6.18 3.25 -3.56
N LYS A 110 6.48 2.49 -4.64
CA LYS A 110 5.45 1.96 -5.54
C LYS A 110 4.53 0.97 -4.82
N LEU A 111 5.05 0.22 -3.83
CA LEU A 111 4.25 -0.74 -3.07
C LEU A 111 3.20 -0.05 -2.19
N PHE A 112 3.50 1.15 -1.69
CA PHE A 112 2.58 1.98 -0.88
C PHE A 112 1.67 2.90 -1.68
N SER A 113 1.83 3.00 -3.01
CA SER A 113 0.94 3.82 -3.84
C SER A 113 -0.47 3.23 -3.85
N THR A 114 -1.45 4.04 -3.42
CA THR A 114 -2.87 3.65 -3.38
C THR A 114 -3.50 3.60 -4.77
N HIS A 115 -2.94 4.34 -5.74
CA HIS A 115 -3.37 4.33 -7.13
C HIS A 115 -2.22 3.94 -8.06
N PRO A 116 -2.49 3.16 -9.12
CA PRO A 116 -1.49 2.88 -10.13
C PRO A 116 -1.27 4.12 -11.01
N PRO A 117 -0.05 4.33 -11.52
CA PRO A 117 0.24 5.45 -12.41
C PRO A 117 -0.65 5.42 -13.66
N LEU A 118 -0.99 6.60 -14.18
CA LEU A 118 -1.93 6.74 -15.30
C LEU A 118 -1.42 6.01 -16.55
N GLU A 119 -0.11 6.00 -16.78
CA GLU A 119 0.54 5.27 -17.88
C GLU A 119 0.27 3.77 -17.79
N GLU A 120 0.39 3.19 -16.61
CA GLU A 120 0.17 1.75 -16.40
C GLU A 120 -1.31 1.38 -16.60
N ARG A 121 -2.23 2.28 -16.24
CA ARG A 121 -3.67 2.12 -16.51
C ARG A 121 -4.00 2.18 -18.00
N ILE A 122 -3.48 3.18 -18.71
CA ILE A 122 -3.66 3.33 -20.16
C ILE A 122 -3.06 2.15 -20.91
N GLN A 123 -1.83 1.74 -20.55
CA GLN A 123 -1.17 0.58 -21.15
C GLN A 123 -2.00 -0.69 -20.94
N ARG A 124 -2.54 -0.90 -19.74
CA ARG A 124 -3.39 -2.04 -19.43
C ARG A 124 -4.67 -2.04 -20.27
N LEU A 125 -5.31 -0.90 -20.51
CA LEU A 125 -6.47 -0.80 -21.40
C LEU A 125 -6.11 -1.04 -22.87
N ARG A 126 -4.92 -0.62 -23.32
CA ARG A 126 -4.45 -0.87 -24.68
C ARG A 126 -4.15 -2.35 -24.92
N GLN A 127 -3.59 -3.04 -23.92
CA GLN A 127 -3.21 -4.46 -24.00
C GLN A 127 -4.39 -5.42 -23.82
N ASN A 128 -5.37 -5.07 -23.00
CA ASN A 128 -6.58 -5.89 -22.86
C ASN A 128 -7.54 -5.54 -23.99
N ALA A 129 -7.59 -6.38 -25.02
CA ALA A 129 -8.76 -6.47 -25.87
C ALA A 129 -9.94 -6.88 -24.97
N VAL A 130 -10.87 -5.95 -24.74
CA VAL A 130 -12.11 -6.22 -23.99
C VAL A 130 -12.98 -7.17 -24.80
#